data_AF-A0A8E8K9F2-F1
#
_entry.id   AF-A0A8E8K9F2-F1
#
_cell.length_a   1.000
_cell.length_b   1.000
_cell.length_c   1.000
_cell.angle_alpha   90.00
_cell.angle_beta   90.00
_cell.angle_gamma   90.00
#
_symmetry.space_group_name_H-M   'P 1'
#
loop_
_entity.id
_entity.type
_entity.pdbx_description
1 polymer ?
#
loop_
_entity_poly.entity_id
_entity_poly.type
_entity_poly.pdbx_seq_one_letter_code
_entity_poly.pdbx_strand_id
1 'polypeptide(L)'
;MNHVFWALLAMGCYSFAFLFMKVALRDLPTFTVMPIAVGTLALIATTVAVLFGKWSVPSLASRPVGFALAAGVCLAGAVVGYFRALATGPVSVVVPIFGMFLVGGALLGIVVLGEGVTARKGLGVALGAVAVVLIAT
;
A
#
# COMPACT_ATOMS: atom_id res chain seq x y z
N MET A 1 21.96 3.82 6.78
CA MET A 1 20.67 3.74 7.50
C MET A 1 19.83 2.69 6.81
N ASN A 2 19.39 1.66 7.53
CA ASN A 2 19.01 0.38 6.93
C ASN A 2 17.62 0.45 6.28
N HIS A 3 17.53 0.45 4.95
CA HIS A 3 16.25 0.40 4.21
C HIS A 3 15.38 -0.79 4.64
N VAL A 4 16.03 -1.88 5.07
CA VAL A 4 15.39 -3.04 5.69
C VAL A 4 14.64 -2.69 6.98
N PHE A 5 15.19 -1.83 7.83
CA PHE A 5 14.52 -1.40 9.07
C PHE A 5 13.21 -0.66 8.77
N TRP A 6 13.24 0.30 7.85
CA TRP A 6 12.04 1.04 7.45
C TRP A 6 11.00 0.13 6.78
N ALA A 7 11.44 -0.85 5.99
CA ALA A 7 10.55 -1.84 5.38
C ALA A 7 9.88 -2.75 6.42
N LEU A 8 10.63 -3.23 7.42
CA LEU A 8 10.08 -4.07 8.49
C LEU A 8 9.11 -3.30 9.39
N LEU A 9 9.44 -2.05 9.72
CA LEU A 9 8.53 -1.17 10.47
C LEU A 9 7.23 -0.95 9.70
N ALA A 10 7.32 -0.61 8.41
CA ALA A 10 6.16 -0.40 7.56
C ALA A 10 5.30 -1.68 7.45
N MET A 11 5.93 -2.85 7.26
CA MET A 11 5.25 -4.14 7.21
C MET A 11 4.45 -4.41 8.50
N GLY A 12 5.05 -4.17 9.67
CA GLY A 12 4.38 -4.31 10.96
C GLY A 12 3.18 -3.38 11.07
N CYS A 13 3.38 -2.08 10.85
CA CYS A 13 2.30 -1.08 10.93
C CYS A 13 1.13 -1.38 9.97
N TYR A 14 1.41 -1.75 8.72
CA TYR A 14 0.37 -2.08 7.74
C TYR A 14 -0.41 -3.34 8.12
N SER A 15 0.26 -4.34 8.70
CA SER A 15 -0.40 -5.58 9.17
C SER A 15 -1.44 -5.30 10.26
N PHE A 16 -1.10 -4.45 11.23
CA PHE A 16 -2.05 -4.01 12.27
C PHE A 16 -3.14 -3.09 11.72
N ALA A 17 -2.82 -2.20 10.78
CA ALA A 17 -3.80 -1.32 10.16
C ALA A 17 -4.94 -2.12 9.50
N PHE A 18 -4.61 -3.20 8.78
CA PHE A 18 -5.61 -4.08 8.15
C PHE A 18 -6.53 -4.76 9.16
N LEU A 19 -5.98 -5.20 10.29
CA LEU A 19 -6.76 -5.77 11.39
C LEU A 19 -7.75 -4.75 11.96
N PHE A 20 -7.27 -3.56 12.32
CA PHE A 20 -8.13 -2.51 12.90
C PHE A 20 -9.20 -2.02 11.91
N MET A 21 -8.86 -1.89 10.63
CA MET A 21 -9.85 -1.55 9.60
C MET A 21 -10.94 -2.61 9.49
N LYS A 22 -10.60 -3.91 9.49
CA LYS A 22 -11.62 -4.95 9.51
C LYS A 22 -12.50 -4.88 10.75
N VAL A 23 -11.90 -4.68 11.93
CA VAL A 23 -12.65 -4.57 13.19
C VAL A 23 -13.65 -3.41 13.12
N ALA A 24 -13.22 -2.24 12.66
CA ALA A 24 -14.11 -1.09 12.49
C ALA A 24 -15.24 -1.35 11.48
N LEU A 25 -14.95 -2.07 10.40
CA LEU A 25 -15.93 -2.44 9.36
C LEU A 25 -16.98 -3.47 9.83
N ARG A 26 -16.88 -4.02 11.05
CA ARG A 26 -17.93 -4.88 11.62
C ARG A 26 -19.16 -4.09 12.05
N ASP A 27 -18.93 -2.90 12.62
CA ASP A 27 -19.97 -2.09 13.24
C ASP A 27 -20.29 -0.82 12.43
N LEU A 28 -19.41 -0.43 11.50
CA LEU A 28 -19.54 0.80 10.70
C LEU A 28 -19.52 0.50 9.19
N PRO A 29 -20.32 1.23 8.39
CA PRO A 29 -20.32 1.06 6.95
C PRO A 29 -19.01 1.56 6.32
N THR A 30 -18.64 0.97 5.18
CA THR A 30 -17.38 1.26 4.49
C THR A 30 -17.14 2.74 4.22
N PHE A 31 -18.16 3.47 3.78
CA PHE A 31 -18.07 4.89 3.46
C PHE A 31 -17.97 5.80 4.70
N THR A 32 -18.09 5.25 5.91
CA THR A 32 -17.81 5.96 7.16
C THR A 32 -16.40 5.66 7.66
N VAL A 33 -15.98 4.39 7.65
CA VAL A 33 -14.64 4.00 8.13
C VAL A 33 -13.53 4.54 7.21
N MET A 34 -13.75 4.52 5.90
CA MET A 34 -12.74 4.92 4.91
C MET A 34 -12.27 6.37 5.06
N PRO A 35 -13.14 7.40 5.07
CA PRO A 35 -12.70 8.77 5.28
C PRO A 35 -11.99 8.99 6.61
N ILE A 36 -12.41 8.30 7.69
CA ILE A 36 -11.76 8.40 9.00
C ILE A 36 -10.32 7.89 8.89
N ALA A 37 -10.12 6.66 8.42
CA ALA A 37 -8.79 6.06 8.33
C ALA A 37 -7.86 6.83 7.38
N VAL A 38 -8.35 7.24 6.21
CA VAL A 38 -7.57 8.01 5.23
C VAL A 38 -7.27 9.41 5.74
N GLY A 39 -8.24 10.06 6.39
CA GLY A 39 -8.06 11.39 6.99
C GLY A 39 -7.02 11.37 8.10
N THR A 40 -7.04 10.36 8.98
CA THR A 40 -6.01 10.17 10.01
C THR A 40 -4.63 9.96 9.38
N LEU A 41 -4.51 9.13 8.34
CA LEU A 41 -3.25 8.92 7.64
C LEU A 41 -2.74 10.22 6.99
N ALA A 42 -3.60 10.96 6.31
CA ALA A 42 -3.24 12.23 5.66
C ALA A 42 -2.75 13.25 6.69
N LEU A 43 -3.47 13.40 7.81
CA LEU A 43 -3.08 14.27 8.91
C LEU A 43 -1.68 13.92 9.43
N ILE A 44 -1.45 12.64 9.78
CA ILE A 44 -0.16 12.18 10.31
C ILE A 44 0.95 12.38 9.28
N ALA A 45 0.72 12.04 8.02
CA ALA A 45 1.71 12.21 6.95
C ALA A 45 2.13 13.67 6.78
N THR A 46 1.16 14.60 6.79
CA THR A 46 1.44 16.03 6.72
C THR A 46 2.15 16.53 7.97
N THR A 47 1.72 16.12 9.18
CA THR A 47 2.38 16.50 10.44
C THR A 47 3.84 16.05 10.46
N VAL A 48 4.13 14.80 10.07
CA VAL A 48 5.50 14.29 9.97
C VAL A 48 6.31 15.13 8.98
N ALA A 49 5.76 15.43 7.80
CA ALA A 49 6.50 16.21 6.81
C ALA A 49 6.82 17.64 7.28
N VAL A 50 5.91 18.28 8.02
CA VAL A 50 6.13 19.59 8.66
C VAL A 50 7.18 19.51 9.76
N LEU A 51 7.10 18.52 10.66
CA LEU A 51 8.04 18.36 11.78
C LEU A 51 9.49 18.12 11.31
N PHE A 52 9.67 17.39 10.21
CA PHE A 52 10.99 17.15 9.64
C PHE A 52 11.51 18.30 8.78
N GLY A 53 10.74 19.39 8.59
CA GLY A 53 11.14 20.57 7.82
C GLY A 53 11.33 20.31 6.32
N LYS A 54 10.79 19.21 5.80
CA LYS A 54 10.98 18.77 4.40
C LYS A 54 9.78 19.04 3.49
N TRP A 55 8.77 19.74 4.00
CA TRP A 55 7.63 20.14 3.20
C TRP A 55 7.97 21.34 2.33
N SER A 56 7.93 21.17 1.01
CA SER A 56 8.03 22.25 0.04
C SER A 56 6.81 22.26 -0.87
N VAL A 57 6.43 23.43 -1.37
CA VAL A 57 5.35 23.57 -2.36
C VAL A 57 5.98 23.53 -3.76
N PRO A 58 5.91 22.41 -4.49
CA PRO A 58 6.49 22.32 -5.82
C PRO A 58 5.65 23.11 -6.84
N SER A 59 6.28 23.46 -7.97
CA SER A 59 5.54 23.99 -9.13
C SER A 59 4.57 22.93 -9.66
N LEU A 60 3.30 23.30 -9.84
CA LEU A 60 2.25 22.42 -10.35
C LEU A 60 2.57 21.87 -11.75
N ALA A 61 3.35 22.60 -12.55
CA ALA A 61 3.75 22.20 -13.89
C ALA A 61 4.93 21.21 -13.91
N SER A 62 5.49 20.84 -12.76
CA SER A 62 6.65 19.96 -12.70
C SER A 62 6.26 18.49 -12.93
N ARG A 63 7.06 17.78 -13.74
CA ARG A 63 6.87 16.35 -14.04
C ARG A 63 6.73 15.46 -12.77
N PRO A 64 7.48 15.70 -11.67
CA PRO A 64 7.31 14.92 -10.43
C PRO A 64 5.92 15.09 -9.79
N VAL A 65 5.31 16.28 -9.88
CA VAL A 65 3.94 16.51 -9.38
C VAL A 65 2.94 15.67 -10.17
N GLY A 66 3.12 15.55 -11.50
CA GLY A 66 2.30 14.66 -12.33
C GLY A 66 2.33 13.20 -11.86
N PHE A 67 3.52 12.66 -11.56
CA PHE A 67 3.63 11.30 -11.01
C PHE A 67 3.06 11.17 -9.60
N ALA A 68 3.20 12.19 -8.75
CA ALA A 68 2.59 12.19 -7.42
C ALA A 68 1.05 12.17 -7.49
N LEU A 69 0.46 12.94 -8.41
CA LEU A 69 -0.98 12.93 -8.66
C LEU A 69 -1.45 11.58 -9.21
N ALA A 70 -0.73 11.01 -10.18
CA ALA A 70 -1.03 9.68 -10.71
C ALA A 70 -0.96 8.60 -9.61
N ALA A 71 0.05 8.68 -8.73
CA ALA A 71 0.14 7.81 -7.56
C ALA A 71 -1.08 7.99 -6.63
N GLY A 72 -1.51 9.23 -6.38
CA GLY A 72 -2.72 9.54 -5.62
C GLY A 72 -3.99 8.92 -6.21
N VAL A 73 -4.17 8.98 -7.53
CA VAL A 73 -5.31 8.36 -8.23
C VAL A 73 -5.28 6.83 -8.08
N CYS A 74 -4.12 6.20 -8.28
CA CYS A 74 -3.95 4.76 -8.07
C CYS A 74 -4.21 4.36 -6.61
N LEU A 75 -3.73 5.15 -5.64
CA LEU A 75 -3.97 4.94 -4.22
C LEU A 75 -5.46 5.06 -3.87
N ALA A 76 -6.18 6.01 -4.47
CA ALA A 76 -7.62 6.15 -4.27
C ALA A 76 -8.35 4.88 -4.74
N GLY A 77 -8.01 4.35 -5.92
CA GLY A 77 -8.56 3.08 -6.41
C GLY A 77 -8.24 1.91 -5.48
N ALA A 78 -6.98 1.81 -5.02
CA ALA A 78 -6.54 0.77 -4.10
C ALA A 78 -7.30 0.83 -2.76
N VAL A 79 -7.44 2.02 -2.15
CA VAL A 79 -8.16 2.21 -0.90
C VAL A 79 -9.64 1.86 -1.06
N VAL A 80 -10.31 2.35 -2.09
CA VAL A 80 -11.74 2.06 -2.33
C VAL A 80 -11.95 0.56 -2.50
N GLY A 81 -11.16 -0.09 -3.36
CA GLY A 81 -11.25 -1.52 -3.61
C GLY A 81 -10.95 -2.35 -2.36
N TYR A 82 -9.89 -2.01 -1.63
CA TYR A 82 -9.45 -2.76 -0.46
C TYR A 82 -10.43 -2.67 0.70
N PHE A 83 -10.97 -1.49 1.00
CA PHE A 83 -11.98 -1.33 2.04
C PHE A 83 -13.29 -2.06 1.71
N ARG A 84 -13.71 -2.03 0.43
CA ARG A 84 -14.86 -2.82 -0.03
C ARG A 84 -14.62 -4.32 0.09
N ALA A 85 -13.43 -4.80 -0.28
CA ALA A 85 -13.06 -6.20 -0.13
C ALA A 85 -13.02 -6.62 1.35
N LEU A 86 -12.43 -5.80 2.23
CA LEU A 86 -12.42 -6.04 3.68
C LEU A 86 -13.83 -6.03 4.27
N ALA A 87 -14.75 -5.22 3.77
CA ALA A 87 -16.13 -5.22 4.26
C ALA A 87 -16.88 -6.50 3.88
N THR A 88 -16.57 -7.08 2.72
CA THR A 88 -17.35 -8.19 2.12
C THR A 88 -16.70 -9.57 2.27
N GLY A 89 -15.40 -9.64 2.54
CA GLY A 89 -14.65 -10.90 2.61
C GLY A 89 -13.82 -11.07 3.90
N PRO A 90 -13.34 -12.29 4.18
CA PRO A 90 -12.46 -12.55 5.32
C PRO A 90 -11.08 -11.92 5.13
N VAL A 91 -10.50 -11.37 6.21
CA VAL A 91 -9.17 -10.72 6.19
C VAL A 91 -8.08 -11.69 5.72
N SER A 92 -8.18 -12.95 6.12
CA SER A 92 -7.24 -14.01 5.77
C SER A 92 -7.15 -14.28 4.27
N VAL A 93 -8.17 -13.91 3.48
CA VAL A 93 -8.15 -14.04 2.01
C VAL A 93 -7.83 -12.69 1.36
N VAL A 94 -8.46 -11.62 1.85
CA VAL A 94 -8.32 -10.28 1.25
C VAL A 94 -6.90 -9.72 1.40
N VAL A 95 -6.25 -9.89 2.56
CA VAL A 95 -4.89 -9.37 2.80
C VAL A 95 -3.85 -10.02 1.89
N PRO A 96 -3.80 -11.37 1.75
CA PRO A 96 -2.85 -12.01 0.84
C PRO A 96 -3.06 -11.61 -0.61
N ILE A 97 -4.30 -11.60 -1.11
CA ILE A 97 -4.60 -11.16 -2.49
C ILE A 97 -4.13 -9.73 -2.69
N PHE A 98 -4.47 -8.82 -1.78
CA PHE A 98 -4.01 -7.43 -1.86
C PHE A 98 -2.48 -7.36 -1.86
N GLY A 99 -1.81 -8.15 -1.03
CA GLY A 99 -0.34 -8.26 -0.93
C GLY A 99 0.37 -8.65 -2.23
N MET A 100 -0.33 -9.14 -3.25
CA MET A 100 0.23 -9.35 -4.60
C MET A 100 0.70 -8.07 -5.28
N PHE A 101 0.34 -6.89 -4.76
CA PHE A 101 0.95 -5.64 -5.20
C PHE A 101 2.48 -5.66 -5.07
N LEU A 102 3.05 -6.49 -4.17
CA LEU A 102 4.50 -6.68 -4.05
C LEU A 102 5.12 -7.27 -5.33
N VAL A 103 4.43 -8.25 -5.93
CA VAL A 103 4.81 -8.83 -7.23
C VAL A 103 4.66 -7.78 -8.33
N GLY A 104 3.52 -7.09 -8.38
CA GLY A 104 3.28 -6.04 -9.37
C GLY A 104 4.28 -4.89 -9.29
N GLY A 105 4.61 -4.44 -8.08
CA GLY A 105 5.58 -3.38 -7.83
C GLY A 105 7.00 -3.77 -8.21
N ALA A 106 7.42 -5.00 -7.89
CA ALA A 106 8.71 -5.52 -8.32
C ALA A 106 8.81 -5.61 -9.85
N LEU A 107 7.77 -6.10 -10.53
CA LEU A 107 7.72 -6.18 -11.99
C LEU A 107 7.76 -4.78 -12.63
N LEU A 108 7.00 -3.83 -12.11
CA LEU A 108 7.01 -2.45 -12.59
C LEU A 108 8.37 -1.78 -12.36
N GLY A 109 9.04 -2.05 -11.24
CA GLY A 109 10.41 -1.57 -11.00
C GLY A 109 11.41 -2.14 -12.01
N ILE A 110 11.30 -3.43 -12.33
CA ILE A 110 12.13 -4.05 -13.36
C ILE A 110 11.87 -3.43 -14.74
N VAL A 111 10.60 -3.32 -15.15
CA VAL A 111 10.22 -2.91 -16.51
C VAL A 111 10.40 -1.41 -16.73
N VAL A 112 9.99 -0.59 -15.76
CA VAL A 112 9.92 0.88 -15.90
C VAL A 112 11.19 1.56 -15.40
N LEU A 113 11.78 1.07 -14.29
CA LEU A 113 12.99 1.67 -13.69
C LEU A 113 14.28 0.96 -14.15
N GLY A 114 14.17 -0.15 -14.87
CA GLY A 114 15.33 -0.91 -15.37
C GLY A 114 16.09 -1.65 -14.26
N GLU A 115 15.42 -2.00 -13.15
CA GLU A 115 16.08 -2.70 -12.05
C GLU A 115 16.58 -4.09 -12.48
N GLY A 116 17.82 -4.42 -12.10
CA GLY A 116 18.43 -5.70 -12.41
C GLY A 116 17.64 -6.89 -11.85
N VAL A 117 17.28 -7.82 -12.75
CA VAL A 117 16.64 -9.09 -12.42
C VAL A 117 17.71 -10.13 -12.12
N THR A 118 17.63 -10.73 -10.95
CA THR A 118 18.40 -11.95 -10.64
C THR A 118 17.46 -13.13 -10.64
N ALA A 119 17.98 -14.33 -10.96
CA ALA A 119 17.18 -15.57 -10.88
C ALA A 119 16.54 -15.75 -9.49
N ARG A 120 17.22 -15.31 -8.42
CA ARG A 120 16.69 -15.32 -7.05
C ARG A 120 15.48 -14.40 -6.88
N LYS A 121 15.51 -13.17 -7.43
CA LYS A 121 14.36 -12.25 -7.38
C LYS A 121 13.16 -12.83 -8.14
N GLY A 122 13.40 -13.39 -9.34
CA GLY A 122 12.36 -14.02 -10.15
C GLY A 122 11.70 -15.22 -9.43
N LEU A 123 12.52 -16.10 -8.84
CA LEU A 123 12.03 -17.24 -8.07
C LEU A 123 11.22 -16.78 -6.84
N GLY A 124 11.70 -15.77 -6.12
CA GLY A 124 10.99 -15.23 -4.95
C GLY A 124 9.62 -14.64 -5.31
N VAL A 125 9.53 -13.92 -6.43
CA VAL A 125 8.26 -13.40 -6.97
C VAL A 125 7.31 -14.54 -7.33
N ALA A 126 7.79 -15.57 -8.02
CA ALA A 126 6.98 -16.72 -8.42
C ALA A 126 6.45 -17.50 -7.20
N LEU A 127 7.32 -17.77 -6.21
CA LEU A 127 6.95 -18.44 -4.97
C LEU A 127 5.97 -17.60 -4.14
N GLY A 128 6.14 -16.27 -4.10
CA GLY A 128 5.19 -15.37 -3.46
C GLY A 128 3.81 -15.41 -4.11
N ALA A 129 3.75 -15.45 -5.44
CA ALA A 129 2.49 -15.61 -6.18
C ALA A 129 1.79 -16.94 -5.85
N VAL A 130 2.54 -18.05 -5.84
CA VAL A 130 2.01 -19.37 -5.48
C VAL A 130 1.49 -19.37 -4.05
N ALA A 131 2.25 -18.81 -3.10
CA ALA A 131 1.83 -18.72 -1.70
C ALA A 131 0.51 -17.98 -1.54
N VAL A 132 0.32 -16.84 -2.23
CA VAL A 132 -0.94 -16.11 -2.18
C VAL A 132 -2.10 -16.90 -2.79
N VAL A 133 -1.89 -17.54 -3.94
CA VAL A 133 -2.94 -18.36 -4.57
C VAL A 133 -3.41 -19.45 -3.61
N LEU A 134 -2.49 -20.14 -2.94
CA LEU A 134 -2.82 -21.19 -1.97
C LEU A 134 -3.54 -20.66 -0.72
N ILE A 135 -3.26 -19.43 -0.29
CA ILE A 135 -3.98 -18.83 0.86
C ILE A 135 -5.37 -18.34 0.43
N ALA A 136 -5.53 -17.93 -0.83
CA ALA A 136 -6.77 -17.35 -1.35
C ALA A 136 -7.83 -18.39 -1.77
N THR A 137 -7.43 -19.65 -1.94
CA THR A 137 -8.30 -20.81 -2.26
C THR A 137 -8.70 -21.58 -1.01
#